data_AF-A0A6G1X4J9-F1
#
_entry.id   AF-A0A6G1X4J9-F1
#
_cell.length_a   1.000
_cell.length_b   1.000
_cell.length_c   1.000
_cell.angle_alpha   90.00
_cell.angle_beta   90.00
_cell.angle_gamma   90.00
#
_symmetry.space_group_name_H-M   'P 1'
#
loop_
_entity.id
_entity.type
_entity.pdbx_description
1 polymer ?
#
loop_
_entity_poly.entity_id
_entity_poly.type
_entity_poly.pdbx_seq_one_letter_code
_entity_poly.pdbx_strand_id
1 'polypeptide(L)'
;MIKFGKELFQDHVTQVITILASLALAIVAQKLSGDIANMSLTTFVKEGYSSIIGSEQLSLLYNVLLPFFMYILSCACLLWMGITNIITCNHIEEKSIRFLKVLLGFTQLLLFGVFIVMEGKLFMYFSIMVFTVVILVFILHYVATVQERARTSQ
;
A
#
# COMPACT_ATOMS: atom_id res chain seq x y z
N MET A 1 -3.47 -11.87 -16.32
CA MET A 1 -2.38 -11.08 -15.69
C MET A 1 -0.99 -11.70 -15.87
N ILE A 2 -0.78 -13.00 -15.58
CA ILE A 2 0.55 -13.63 -15.72
C ILE A 2 1.08 -13.59 -17.17
N LYS A 3 0.23 -13.77 -18.19
CA LYS A 3 0.63 -13.64 -19.62
C LYS A 3 1.17 -12.24 -19.95
N PHE A 4 0.46 -11.20 -19.52
CA PHE A 4 0.89 -9.81 -19.70
C PHE A 4 2.19 -9.51 -18.94
N GLY A 5 2.31 -9.99 -17.70
CA GLY A 5 3.58 -9.87 -16.96
C GLY A 5 4.73 -10.62 -17.64
N LYS A 6 4.46 -11.77 -18.26
CA LYS A 6 5.47 -12.54 -19.00
C LYS A 6 6.02 -11.75 -20.19
N GLU A 7 5.15 -11.05 -20.91
CA GLU A 7 5.54 -10.17 -22.02
C GLU A 7 6.29 -8.92 -21.52
N LEU A 8 5.75 -8.26 -20.49
CA LEU A 8 6.31 -7.02 -19.97
C LEU A 8 7.68 -7.21 -19.28
N PHE A 9 7.85 -8.32 -18.55
CA PHE A 9 9.07 -8.66 -17.82
C PHE A 9 9.89 -9.73 -18.53
N GLN A 10 9.78 -9.81 -19.85
CA GLN A 10 10.70 -10.62 -20.64
C GLN A 10 12.10 -9.99 -20.66
N ASP A 11 12.15 -8.66 -20.75
CA ASP A 11 13.38 -7.87 -20.77
C ASP A 11 13.89 -7.55 -19.36
N HIS A 12 15.17 -7.79 -19.12
CA HIS A 12 15.86 -7.47 -17.87
C HIS A 12 15.89 -5.97 -17.59
N VAL A 13 15.95 -5.12 -18.63
CA VAL A 13 15.97 -3.66 -18.48
C VAL A 13 14.67 -3.17 -17.87
N THR A 14 13.52 -3.60 -18.41
CA THR A 14 12.19 -3.26 -17.87
C THR A 14 12.04 -3.68 -16.41
N GLN A 15 12.57 -4.86 -16.05
CA GLN A 15 12.56 -5.31 -14.66
C GLN A 15 13.36 -4.38 -13.74
N VAL A 16 14.59 -4.04 -14.13
CA VAL A 16 15.45 -3.13 -13.36
C VAL A 16 14.79 -1.77 -13.21
N ILE A 17 14.25 -1.20 -14.29
CA ILE A 17 13.54 0.10 -14.26
C ILE A 17 12.36 0.04 -13.29
N THR A 18 11.58 -1.03 -13.30
CA THR A 18 10.42 -1.14 -12.42
C THR A 18 10.82 -1.35 -10.96
N ILE A 19 11.92 -2.06 -10.68
CA ILE A 19 12.49 -2.14 -9.31
C ILE A 19 12.90 -0.75 -8.84
N LEU A 20 13.61 0.01 -9.68
CA LEU A 20 14.03 1.38 -9.36
C LEU A 20 12.82 2.31 -9.13
N ALA A 21 11.79 2.20 -9.97
CA ALA A 21 10.54 2.95 -9.80
C ALA A 21 9.83 2.57 -8.49
N SER A 22 9.76 1.28 -8.16
CA SER A 22 9.15 0.80 -6.91
C SER A 22 9.92 1.31 -5.69
N LEU A 23 11.25 1.31 -5.75
CA LEU A 23 12.11 1.84 -4.70
C LEU A 23 11.94 3.36 -4.55
N ALA A 24 11.91 4.10 -5.66
CA ALA A 24 11.67 5.54 -5.64
C ALA A 24 10.29 5.88 -5.04
N LEU A 25 9.25 5.13 -5.40
CA LEU A 25 7.92 5.29 -4.82
C LEU A 25 7.92 5.07 -3.31
N ALA A 26 8.58 4.01 -2.82
CA ALA A 26 8.68 3.72 -1.39
C ALA A 26 9.47 4.80 -0.65
N ILE A 27 10.62 5.23 -1.17
CA ILE A 27 11.43 6.30 -0.55
C ILE A 27 10.62 7.61 -0.48
N VAL A 28 9.91 7.97 -1.55
CA VAL A 28 9.09 9.17 -1.56
C VAL A 28 7.91 9.02 -0.60
N ALA A 29 7.25 7.87 -0.54
CA ALA A 29 6.20 7.59 0.44
C ALA A 29 6.70 7.74 1.89
N GLN A 30 7.89 7.21 2.18
CA GLN A 30 8.53 7.36 3.49
C GLN A 30 8.84 8.82 3.81
N LYS A 31 9.35 9.59 2.84
CA LYS A 31 9.66 11.02 3.04
C LYS A 31 8.41 11.87 3.23
N LEU A 32 7.34 11.56 2.50
CA LEU A 32 6.06 12.26 2.58
C LEU A 32 5.28 11.92 3.85
N SER A 33 5.38 10.67 4.33
CA SER A 33 4.80 10.28 5.62
C SER A 33 5.56 10.87 6.81
N GLY A 34 6.80 11.33 6.62
CA GLY A 34 7.57 12.05 7.64
C GLY A 34 7.66 11.30 8.96
N ASP A 35 7.39 12.00 10.07
CA ASP A 35 7.40 11.39 11.42
C ASP A 35 6.16 10.51 11.71
N ILE A 36 5.12 10.57 10.87
CA ILE A 36 3.88 9.80 11.07
C ILE A 36 4.16 8.30 11.07
N ALA A 37 5.12 7.85 10.26
CA ALA A 37 5.55 6.45 10.21
C ALA A 37 6.11 5.93 11.55
N ASN A 38 6.64 6.83 12.38
CA ASN A 38 7.21 6.50 13.68
C ASN A 38 6.25 6.79 14.85
N MET A 39 5.10 7.39 14.58
CA MET A 39 4.13 7.77 15.61
C MET A 39 3.33 6.58 16.14
N SER A 40 2.89 6.71 17.39
CA SER A 40 1.89 5.80 17.97
C SER A 40 0.50 6.09 17.38
N LEU A 41 -0.37 5.08 17.33
CA LEU A 41 -1.75 5.22 16.86
C LEU A 41 -2.52 6.33 17.62
N THR A 42 -2.31 6.44 18.94
CA THR A 42 -2.94 7.47 19.77
C THR A 42 -2.47 8.88 19.41
N THR A 43 -1.19 9.05 19.09
CA THR A 43 -0.63 10.33 18.63
C THR A 43 -1.19 10.67 17.25
N PHE A 44 -1.23 9.69 16.34
CA PHE A 44 -1.78 9.86 15.00
C PHE A 44 -3.23 10.33 15.01
N VAL A 45 -4.10 9.72 15.83
CA VAL A 45 -5.51 10.14 15.95
C VAL A 45 -5.62 11.54 16.54
N LYS A 46 -4.83 11.85 17.58
CA LYS A 46 -4.85 13.16 18.24
C LYS A 46 -4.41 14.28 17.29
N GLU A 47 -3.35 14.06 16.53
CA GLU A 47 -2.83 15.02 15.57
C GLU A 47 -3.75 15.16 14.35
N GLY A 48 -4.28 14.03 13.84
CA GLY A 48 -5.28 14.03 12.78
C GLY A 48 -6.51 14.86 13.16
N TYR A 49 -7.02 14.72 14.40
CA TYR A 49 -8.14 15.52 14.88
C TYR A 49 -7.79 17.01 15.00
N SER A 50 -6.60 17.33 15.52
CA SER A 50 -6.15 18.72 15.64
C SER A 50 -6.01 19.42 14.28
N SER A 51 -5.69 18.66 13.23
CA SER A 51 -5.57 19.18 11.85
C SER A 51 -6.90 19.28 11.10
N ILE A 52 -7.97 18.64 11.57
CA ILE A 52 -9.33 18.88 11.07
C ILE A 52 -9.86 20.24 11.59
N ILE A 53 -9.37 20.68 12.76
CA ILE A 53 -9.81 21.91 13.43
C ILE A 53 -8.88 23.11 13.11
N GLY A 54 -7.60 22.87 12.85
CA GLY A 54 -6.59 23.89 12.52
C GLY A 54 -6.09 23.80 11.08
N SER A 55 -6.04 24.91 10.37
CA SER A 55 -5.94 24.95 8.90
C SER A 55 -4.58 24.66 8.25
N GLU A 56 -3.48 24.36 8.96
CA GLU A 56 -2.15 24.49 8.30
C GLU A 56 -1.01 23.49 8.59
N GLN A 57 -1.16 22.32 9.23
CA GLN A 57 0.02 21.45 9.47
C GLN A 57 -0.01 20.00 8.96
N LEU A 58 -1.17 19.37 8.76
CA LEU A 58 -1.25 18.04 8.13
C LEU A 58 -2.33 18.00 7.06
N SER A 59 -1.92 18.11 5.79
CA SER A 59 -2.79 17.68 4.70
C SER A 59 -2.85 16.15 4.73
N LEU A 60 -3.93 15.59 5.31
CA LEU A 60 -4.18 14.13 5.35
C LEU A 60 -4.05 13.49 3.95
N LEU A 61 -4.42 14.24 2.91
CA LEU A 61 -4.26 13.80 1.53
C LEU A 61 -2.78 13.59 1.17
N TYR A 62 -1.92 14.57 1.47
CA TYR A 62 -0.52 14.58 1.04
C TYR A 62 0.40 13.76 1.96
N ASN A 63 0.15 13.77 3.26
CA ASN A 63 1.02 13.15 4.26
C ASN A 63 0.60 11.74 4.66
N VAL A 64 -0.62 11.31 4.31
CA VAL A 64 -1.14 9.99 4.68
C VAL A 64 -1.63 9.24 3.45
N LEU A 65 -2.60 9.81 2.72
CA LEU A 65 -3.27 9.10 1.62
C LEU A 65 -2.34 8.85 0.43
N LEU A 66 -1.59 9.88 0.00
CA LEU A 66 -0.65 9.77 -1.11
C LEU A 66 0.49 8.77 -0.83
N PRO A 67 1.21 8.85 0.31
CA PRO A 67 2.19 7.84 0.72
C PRO A 67 1.62 6.44 0.72
N PHE A 68 0.41 6.27 1.25
CA PHE A 68 -0.29 4.99 1.30
C PHE A 68 -0.49 4.40 -0.10
N PHE A 69 -0.99 5.19 -1.06
CA PHE A 69 -1.15 4.72 -2.44
C PHE A 69 0.17 4.42 -3.13
N MET A 70 1.18 5.28 -2.96
CA MET A 70 2.51 5.07 -3.53
C MET A 70 3.14 3.78 -3.01
N TYR A 71 2.97 3.50 -1.72
CA TYR A 71 3.45 2.30 -1.07
C TYR A 71 2.71 1.03 -1.55
N ILE A 72 1.37 1.06 -1.62
CA ILE A 72 0.59 -0.06 -2.15
C ILE A 72 0.99 -0.37 -3.58
N LEU A 73 1.16 0.67 -4.41
CA LEU A 73 1.56 0.51 -5.80
C LEU A 73 2.96 -0.13 -5.90
N SER A 74 3.91 0.37 -5.12
CA SER A 74 5.26 -0.21 -5.04
C SER A 74 5.24 -1.69 -4.64
N CYS A 75 4.50 -2.03 -3.59
CA CYS A 75 4.34 -3.40 -3.13
C CYS A 75 3.66 -4.30 -4.17
N ALA A 76 2.60 -3.82 -4.82
CA ALA A 76 1.90 -4.55 -5.86
C ALA A 76 2.79 -4.82 -7.08
N CYS A 77 3.59 -3.83 -7.50
CA CYS A 77 4.56 -3.99 -8.58
C CYS A 77 5.63 -5.04 -8.25
N LEU A 78 6.24 -4.96 -7.06
CA LEU A 78 7.27 -5.92 -6.62
C LEU A 78 6.72 -7.34 -6.50
N LEU A 79 5.53 -7.49 -5.90
CA LEU A 79 4.87 -8.79 -5.74
C LEU A 79 4.50 -9.40 -7.09
N TRP A 80 3.85 -8.62 -7.97
CA TRP A 80 3.46 -9.11 -9.28
C TRP A 80 4.67 -9.48 -10.12
N MET A 81 5.73 -8.68 -10.10
CA MET A 81 6.97 -8.99 -10.81
C MET A 81 7.66 -10.24 -10.27
N GLY A 82 7.79 -10.34 -8.94
CA GLY A 82 8.41 -11.48 -8.27
C GLY A 82 7.73 -12.79 -8.62
N ILE A 83 6.39 -12.82 -8.51
CA ILE A 83 5.57 -13.98 -8.90
C ILE A 83 5.77 -14.30 -10.40
N THR A 84 5.72 -13.30 -11.27
CA THR A 84 5.85 -13.50 -12.71
C THR A 84 7.23 -14.06 -13.08
N ASN A 85 8.29 -13.58 -12.45
CA ASN A 85 9.66 -14.05 -12.67
C ASN A 85 9.85 -15.51 -12.24
N ILE A 86 9.27 -15.90 -11.10
CA ILE A 86 9.31 -17.28 -10.62
C ILE A 86 8.49 -18.21 -11.52
N ILE A 87 7.30 -17.79 -11.98
CA ILE A 87 6.47 -18.64 -12.85
C ILE A 87 7.11 -18.81 -14.23
N THR A 88 7.72 -17.75 -14.78
CA THR A 88 8.27 -17.78 -16.13
C THR A 88 9.65 -18.43 -16.24
N CYS A 89 10.34 -18.69 -15.13
CA CYS A 89 11.65 -19.33 -15.15
C CYS A 89 11.60 -20.76 -15.74
N ASN A 90 10.48 -21.47 -15.57
CA ASN A 90 10.27 -22.81 -16.09
C ASN A 90 10.12 -22.87 -17.62
N HIS A 91 10.02 -21.73 -18.30
CA HIS A 91 9.87 -21.65 -19.76
C HIS A 91 11.13 -21.20 -20.49
N ILE A 92 12.25 -21.03 -19.78
CA ILE A 92 13.52 -20.55 -20.34
C ILE A 92 14.51 -21.70 -20.43
N GLU A 93 14.94 -22.06 -21.63
CA GLU A 93 15.86 -23.17 -21.87
C GLU A 93 17.29 -22.87 -21.39
N GLU A 94 17.71 -21.60 -21.48
CA GLU A 94 19.05 -21.18 -21.10
C GLU A 94 19.23 -21.09 -19.57
N LYS A 95 20.13 -21.92 -19.03
CA LYS A 95 20.36 -22.05 -17.58
C LYS A 95 20.77 -20.74 -16.91
N SER A 96 21.59 -19.91 -17.57
CA SER A 96 22.07 -18.63 -17.04
C SER A 96 20.92 -17.63 -16.84
N ILE A 97 20.10 -17.44 -17.87
CA ILE A 97 18.94 -16.54 -17.83
C ILE A 97 17.91 -17.04 -16.80
N ARG A 98 17.71 -18.37 -16.72
CA ARG A 98 16.83 -18.98 -15.72
C ARG A 98 17.29 -18.66 -14.30
N PHE A 99 18.58 -18.83 -14.00
CA PHE A 99 19.14 -18.52 -12.69
C PHE A 99 18.94 -17.03 -12.35
N LEU A 100 19.22 -16.14 -13.30
CA LEU A 100 19.03 -14.70 -13.13
C LEU A 100 17.57 -14.34 -12.82
N LYS A 101 16.59 -14.93 -13.52
CA LYS A 101 15.16 -14.69 -13.25
C LYS A 101 14.73 -15.18 -11.87
N VAL A 102 15.24 -16.33 -11.42
CA VAL A 102 14.95 -16.84 -10.07
C VAL A 102 15.54 -15.91 -9.02
N LEU A 103 16.79 -15.47 -9.20
CA LEU A 103 17.45 -14.53 -8.30
C LEU A 103 16.72 -13.18 -8.23
N LEU A 104 16.31 -12.64 -9.37
CA LEU A 104 15.51 -11.41 -9.44
C LEU A 104 14.15 -11.58 -8.77
N GLY A 105 13.43 -12.67 -9.07
CA GLY A 105 12.13 -12.96 -8.47
C GLY A 105 12.22 -13.10 -6.95
N PHE A 106 13.24 -13.81 -6.46
CA PHE A 106 13.49 -13.95 -5.03
C PHE A 106 13.81 -12.60 -4.37
N THR A 107 14.69 -11.80 -4.98
CA THR A 107 15.07 -10.47 -4.48
C THR A 107 13.86 -9.53 -4.42
N GLN A 108 12.96 -9.59 -5.43
CA GLN A 108 11.73 -8.79 -5.47
C GLN A 108 10.75 -9.19 -4.36
N LEU A 109 10.58 -10.50 -4.12
CA LEU A 109 9.76 -10.97 -3.00
C LEU A 109 10.36 -10.62 -1.64
N LEU A 110 11.69 -10.66 -1.52
CA LEU A 110 12.38 -10.25 -0.29
C LEU A 110 12.21 -8.75 -0.05
N LEU A 111 12.38 -7.91 -1.08
CA LEU A 111 12.14 -6.47 -1.01
C LEU A 111 10.68 -6.16 -0.65
N PHE A 112 9.72 -6.87 -1.24
CA PHE A 112 8.32 -6.78 -0.87
C PHE A 112 8.09 -7.13 0.61
N GLY A 113 8.71 -8.20 1.12
CA GLY A 113 8.65 -8.59 2.53
C GLY A 113 9.23 -7.51 3.45
N VAL A 114 10.39 -6.95 3.10
CA VAL A 114 11.02 -5.85 3.85
C VAL A 114 10.11 -4.62 3.87
N PHE A 115 9.54 -4.25 2.72
CA PHE A 115 8.61 -3.13 2.61
C PHE A 115 7.40 -3.36 3.50
N ILE A 116 6.77 -4.54 3.45
CA ILE A 116 5.66 -4.91 4.33
C ILE A 116 5.99 -4.74 5.81
N VAL A 117 7.18 -5.18 6.24
CA VAL A 117 7.55 -5.11 7.65
C VAL A 117 7.84 -3.68 8.10
N MET A 118 8.55 -2.90 7.29
CA MET A 118 8.95 -1.54 7.66
C MET A 118 7.78 -0.55 7.63
N GLU A 119 6.94 -0.63 6.60
CA GLU A 119 5.88 0.37 6.36
C GLU A 119 4.46 -0.18 6.61
N GLY A 120 4.31 -1.48 6.87
CA GLY A 120 3.01 -2.09 7.19
C GLY A 120 2.32 -1.50 8.42
N LYS A 121 3.07 -0.82 9.31
CA LYS A 121 2.48 -0.06 10.42
C LYS A 121 1.59 1.08 9.94
N LEU A 122 2.04 1.83 8.93
CA LEU A 122 1.27 2.94 8.35
C LEU A 122 0.00 2.42 7.68
N PHE A 123 0.13 1.31 6.95
CA PHE A 123 -0.99 0.58 6.37
C PHE A 123 -2.01 0.17 7.44
N MET A 124 -1.55 -0.46 8.53
CA MET A 124 -2.41 -0.88 9.64
C MET A 124 -3.14 0.30 10.29
N TYR A 125 -2.45 1.42 10.55
CA TYR A 125 -3.08 2.60 11.14
C TYR A 125 -4.17 3.18 10.24
N PHE A 126 -3.89 3.30 8.94
CA PHE A 126 -4.87 3.81 7.99
C PHE A 126 -6.06 2.86 7.83
N SER A 127 -5.82 1.55 7.71
CA SER A 127 -6.88 0.55 7.60
C SER A 127 -7.80 0.54 8.83
N ILE A 128 -7.24 0.64 10.04
CA ILE A 128 -8.02 0.74 11.28
C ILE A 128 -8.86 2.02 11.30
N MET A 129 -8.28 3.15 10.90
CA MET A 129 -9.00 4.43 10.84
C MET A 129 -10.18 4.35 9.85
N VAL A 130 -9.94 3.88 8.62
CA VAL A 130 -10.99 3.71 7.60
C VAL A 130 -12.08 2.75 8.09
N PHE A 131 -11.69 1.62 8.66
CA PHE A 131 -12.64 0.63 9.18
C PHE A 131 -13.50 1.21 10.31
N THR A 132 -12.89 1.98 11.22
CA THR A 132 -13.58 2.68 12.30
C THR A 132 -14.59 3.68 11.75
N VAL A 133 -14.22 4.48 10.74
CA VAL A 133 -15.12 5.43 10.08
C VAL A 133 -16.30 4.72 9.42
N VAL A 134 -16.05 3.61 8.71
CA VAL A 134 -17.12 2.81 8.08
C VAL A 134 -18.10 2.27 9.12
N ILE A 135 -17.59 1.74 10.24
CA ILE A 135 -18.45 1.28 11.35
C ILE A 135 -19.29 2.43 11.90
N LEU A 136 -18.69 3.60 12.15
CA LEU A 136 -19.40 4.75 12.68
C LEU A 136 -20.51 5.23 11.74
N VAL A 137 -20.25 5.28 10.44
CA VAL A 137 -21.26 5.62 9.42
C VAL A 137 -22.40 4.61 9.46
N PHE A 138 -22.10 3.32 9.58
CA PHE A 138 -23.12 2.27 9.66
C PHE A 138 -23.99 2.40 10.92
N ILE A 139 -23.38 2.69 12.08
CA ILE A 139 -24.09 2.94 13.34
C ILE A 139 -25.00 4.17 13.21
N LEU A 140 -24.49 5.28 12.69
CA LEU A 140 -25.27 6.50 12.49
C LEU A 140 -26.45 6.28 11.56
N HIS A 141 -26.24 5.55 10.46
CA HIS A 141 -27.31 5.19 9.53
C HIS A 141 -28.38 4.32 10.23
N TYR A 142 -27.96 3.31 10.98
CA TYR A 142 -28.89 2.46 11.75
C TYR A 142 -29.70 3.26 12.76
N VAL A 143 -29.05 4.15 13.53
CA VAL A 143 -29.73 5.02 14.50
C VAL A 143 -30.74 5.93 13.80
N ALA A 144 -30.37 6.54 12.67
CA ALA A 144 -31.27 7.39 11.89
C ALA A 144 -32.51 6.62 11.41
N THR A 145 -32.34 5.39 10.89
CA THR A 145 -33.44 4.54 10.43
C THR A 145 -34.37 4.12 11.58
N VAL A 146 -33.82 3.80 12.76
CA VAL A 146 -34.63 3.44 13.94
C VAL A 146 -35.43 4.65 14.43
N GLN A 147 -34.82 5.83 14.47
CA GLN A 147 -35.48 7.06 14.89
C GLN A 147 -36.62 7.46 13.93
N GLU A 148 -36.47 7.23 12.63
CA GLU A 148 -37.51 7.47 11.63
C GLU A 148 -38.71 6.54 11.83
N ARG A 149 -38.48 5.24 12.09
CA ARG A 149 -39.56 4.28 12.42
C ARG A 149 -40.30 4.62 13.72
N ALA A 150 -39.58 5.13 14.72
CA ALA A 150 -40.20 5.56 15.97
C ALA A 150 -41.12 6.77 15.78
N ARG A 151 -40.80 7.68 14.85
CA ARG A 151 -41.63 8.84 14.52
C ARG A 151 -42.87 8.50 13.70
N THR A 152 -42.83 7.49 12.83
CA THR A 152 -43.99 7.06 12.03
C THR A 152 -44.97 6.17 12.80
N SER A 153 -44.59 5.75 14.02
CA SER A 153 -45.43 4.92 14.90
C SER A 153 -46.21 5.72 15.96
N GLN A 154 -46.05 7.05 15.97
CA GLN A 154 -46.82 8.01 16.79
C GLN A 154 -47.86 8.71 15.92
#